data_AF-A0A0M8PPI4-F1
#
_entry.id   AF-A0A0M8PPI4-F1
#
_cell.length_a   1.000
_cell.length_b   1.000
_cell.length_c   1.000
_cell.angle_alpha   90.00
_cell.angle_beta   90.00
_cell.angle_gamma   90.00
#
_symmetry.space_group_name_H-M   'P 1'
#
loop_
_entity.id
_entity.type
_entity.pdbx_description
1 polymer ?
#
loop_
_entity_poly.entity_id
_entity_poly.type
_entity_poly.pdbx_seq_one_letter_code
_entity_poly.pdbx_strand_id
1 'polypeptide(L)' 'MQCQKRGNKPNTINSIILRIRAFYNYLVDEQIVKESITKKVKLQKTDVKIDVFTDEQIYQMLAYYRSMRKRDL' A
#
# COMPACT_ATOMS: atom_id res chain seq x y z
N MET A 1 7.69 -12.99 14.09
CA MET A 1 6.43 -12.26 13.81
C MET A 1 5.37 -13.26 13.34
N GLN A 2 4.29 -13.51 14.10
CA GLN A 2 3.28 -14.53 13.73
C GLN A 2 2.63 -14.27 12.35
N CYS A 3 2.44 -13.00 11.97
CA CYS A 3 1.89 -12.63 10.66
C CYS A 3 2.82 -13.03 9.49
N GLN A 4 4.15 -12.99 9.68
CA GLN A 4 5.12 -13.49 8.70
C GLN A 4 5.11 -15.02 8.63
N LYS A 5 4.98 -15.69 9.79
CA LYS A 5 4.86 -17.15 9.85
C LYS A 5 3.60 -17.67 9.14
N ARG A 6 2.57 -16.83 9.01
CA ARG A 6 1.34 -17.09 8.24
C ARG A 6 1.46 -16.78 6.74
N GLY A 7 2.64 -16.39 6.24
CA GLY A 7 2.87 -16.11 4.82
C GLY A 7 2.32 -14.77 4.31
N ASN A 8 1.97 -13.83 5.20
CA ASN A 8 1.51 -12.51 4.75
C ASN A 8 2.65 -11.71 4.12
N LYS A 9 2.36 -11.05 3.00
CA LYS A 9 3.30 -10.12 2.35
C LYS A 9 3.64 -8.97 3.31
N PRO A 10 4.87 -8.42 3.27
CA PRO A 10 5.28 -7.29 4.12
C PRO A 10 4.34 -6.07 4.00
N ASN A 11 3.85 -5.76 2.79
CA ASN A 11 2.84 -4.71 2.57
C ASN A 11 1.55 -4.95 3.36
N THR A 12 1.03 -6.18 3.34
CA THR A 12 -0.17 -6.55 4.09
C THR A 12 0.03 -6.36 5.59
N ILE A 13 1.21 -6.76 6.10
CA ILE A 13 1.55 -6.61 7.51
C ILE A 13 1.66 -5.13 7.89
N ASN A 14 2.27 -4.30 7.04
CA ASN A 14 2.35 -2.86 7.24
C ASN A 14 0.96 -2.20 7.26
N SER A 15 0.04 -2.61 6.39
CA SER A 15 -1.35 -2.13 6.40
C SER A 15 -2.12 -2.55 7.65
N ILE A 16 -1.80 -3.69 8.26
CA ILE A 16 -2.37 -4.10 9.55
C ILE A 16 -1.81 -3.22 10.68
N ILE A 17 -0.49 -3.02 10.71
CA ILE A 17 0.17 -2.15 11.71
C ILE A 17 -0.39 -0.73 11.64
N LEU A 18 -0.63 -0.20 10.43
CA LEU A 18 -1.20 1.12 10.23
C LEU A 18 -2.62 1.23 10.80
N ARG A 19 -3.47 0.23 10.57
CA ARG A 19 -4.84 0.19 11.12
C ARG A 19 -4.83 0.16 12.65
N ILE A 20 -3.99 -0.68 13.24
CA ILE A 20 -3.85 -0.76 14.71
C ILE A 20 -3.32 0.57 15.27
N ARG A 21 -2.37 1.22 14.59
CA ARG A 21 -1.87 2.56 14.96
C ARG A 21 -2.98 3.59 14.98
N ALA A 22 -3.78 3.67 13.91
CA ALA A 22 -4.88 4.61 13.82
C ALA A 22 -5.90 4.39 14.94
N PHE A 23 -6.24 3.12 15.22
CA PHE A 23 -7.13 2.78 16.32
C PHE A 23 -6.59 3.20 17.69
N TYR A 24 -5.32 2.91 17.99
CA TYR A 24 -4.73 3.31 19.27
C TYR A 24 -4.56 4.82 19.41
N ASN A 25 -4.33 5.53 18.30
CA ASN A 25 -4.28 6.99 18.33
C ASN A 25 -5.65 7.57 18.71
N TYR A 26 -6.73 7.05 18.11
CA TYR A 26 -8.09 7.42 18.50
C TYR A 26 -8.35 7.16 20.00
N LEU A 27 -7.93 6.01 20.54
CA LEU A 27 -8.10 5.72 21.96
C LEU A 27 -7.30 6.65 22.89
N VAL A 28 -6.16 7.16 22.42
CA VAL A 28 -5.37 8.16 23.16
C VAL A 28 -6.07 9.52 23.11
N ASP A 29 -6.63 9.90 21.97
CA ASP A 29 -7.38 11.15 21.79
C ASP A 29 -8.64 11.17 22.67
N GLU A 30 -9.35 10.04 22.77
CA GLU A 30 -10.47 9.83 23.70
C GLU A 30 -10.04 9.65 25.17
N GLN A 31 -8.74 9.77 25.47
CA GLN A 31 -8.15 9.61 26.80
C GLN A 31 -8.43 8.25 27.48
N ILE A 32 -8.83 7.24 26.71
CA ILE A 32 -9.05 5.87 27.19
C ILE A 32 -7.72 5.22 27.59
N VAL A 33 -6.65 5.54 26.87
CA VAL A 33 -5.28 5.07 27.16
C VAL A 33 -4.29 6.23 27.13
N LYS A 34 -3.31 6.20 28.03
CA LYS A 34 -2.28 7.26 28.14
C LYS A 34 -1.29 7.28 26.98
N GLU A 35 -1.04 6.14 26.36
CA GLU A 35 -0.10 6.04 25.25
C GLU A 35 -0.46 4.94 24.25
N SER A 36 -0.10 5.18 22.99
CA SER A 36 -0.24 4.21 21.91
C SER A 36 0.84 3.13 22.00
N ILE A 37 0.43 1.89 22.26
CA ILE A 37 1.31 0.71 22.38
C ILE A 37 2.06 0.44 21.06
N THR A 38 1.50 0.92 19.95
CA THR A 38 2.05 0.73 18.61
C THR A 38 3.32 1.55 18.31
N LYS A 39 3.72 2.47 19.20
CA LYS A 39 4.95 3.28 19.05
C LYS A 39 6.22 2.44 18.91
N LYS A 40 6.29 1.30 19.60
CA LYS A 40 7.46 0.41 19.59
C LYS A 40 7.48 -0.56 18.39
N VAL A 41 6.37 -0.66 17.66
CA VAL A 41 6.23 -1.61 16.54
C VAL A 41 6.82 -0.99 15.28
N LYS A 42 7.87 -1.60 14.71
CA LYS A 42 8.49 -1.16 13.46
C LYS A 42 7.74 -1.73 12.25
N LEU A 43 7.65 -0.94 11.19
CA LEU A 43 7.18 -1.41 9.88
C LEU A 43 8.23 -2.35 9.27
N GLN A 44 7.77 -3.30 8.47
CA GLN A 44 8.66 -4.18 7.70
C GLN A 44 9.19 -3.44 6.49
N LYS A 45 10.45 -3.68 6.15
CA LYS A 45 11.03 -3.19 4.89
C LYS A 45 10.30 -3.85 3.72
N THR A 46 9.97 -3.03 2.73
CA THR A 46 9.28 -3.43 1.51
C THR A 46 10.11 -2.96 0.33
N ASP A 47 10.55 -3.88 -0.52
CA ASP A 47 11.20 -3.52 -1.78
C ASP A 47 10.13 -2.94 -2.71
N VAL A 48 10.13 -1.62 -2.81
CA VAL A 48 9.26 -0.90 -3.76
C VAL A 48 9.98 -0.89 -5.09
N LYS A 49 9.73 -1.91 -5.91
CA LYS A 49 10.14 -1.90 -7.31
C LYS A 49 9.05 -1.19 -8.11
N ILE A 50 9.37 -0.01 -8.62
CA ILE A 50 8.49 0.71 -9.54
C ILE A 50 8.84 0.23 -10.94
N ASP A 51 8.07 -0.74 -11.46
CA ASP A 51 8.18 -1.13 -12.85
C ASP A 51 7.47 -0.06 -13.70
N VAL A 52 8.26 0.80 -14.35
CA VAL A 52 7.77 1.83 -15.25
C VAL A 52 7.70 1.30 -16.67
N PHE A 53 6.70 1.75 -17.43
CA PHE A 53 6.62 1.45 -18.87
C PHE A 53 7.74 2.18 -19.61
N THR A 54 8.29 1.55 -20.64
CA THR A 54 9.19 2.22 -21.58
C THR A 54 8.40 3.15 -22.50
N ASP A 55 9.07 4.13 -23.09
CA ASP A 55 8.44 5.04 -24.05
C ASP A 55 7.78 4.28 -25.21
N GLU A 56 8.42 3.21 -25.71
CA GLU A 56 7.86 2.34 -26.74
C GLU A 56 6.52 1.71 -26.33
N GLN A 57 6.44 1.19 -25.10
CA GLN A 57 5.21 0.62 -24.56
C GLN A 57 4.13 1.68 -24.44
N ILE A 58 4.48 2.89 -24.00
CA ILE A 58 3.56 4.03 -23.92
C ILE A 58 3.03 4.38 -25.32
N TYR A 59 3.90 4.45 -26.34
CA TYR A 59 3.48 4.72 -27.71
C TYR A 59 2.53 3.66 -28.26
N GLN A 60 2.80 2.38 -28.01
CA GLN A 60 1.92 1.28 -28.41
C GLN A 60 0.53 1.38 -27.76
N MET A 61 0.48 1.65 -26.45
CA MET A 61 -0.78 1.86 -25.73
C MET A 61 -1.56 3.05 -26.31
N LEU A 62 -0.90 4.20 -26.52
CA LEU A 62 -1.54 5.38 -27.08
C LEU A 62 -2.06 5.16 -28.50
N ALA A 63 -1.29 4.48 -29.36
CA ALA A 63 -1.71 4.13 -30.70
C ALA A 63 -2.96 3.23 -30.70
N TYR A 64 -2.96 2.21 -29.84
CA TYR A 64 -4.10 1.31 -29.65
C TYR A 64 -5.36 2.08 -29.23
N TYR A 65 -5.30 2.88 -28.16
CA TYR A 65 -6.45 3.67 -27.70
C TYR A 65 -6.95 4.70 -28.73
N ARG A 66 -6.04 5.35 -29.48
CA ARG A 66 -6.41 6.27 -30.57
C ARG A 66 -7.14 5.54 -31.70
N SER A 67 -6.75 4.31 -32.00
CA SER A 67 -7.37 3.51 -33.06
C SER A 67 -8.76 3.01 -32.68
N MET A 68 -8.99 2.61 -31.42
CA MET A 68 -10.31 2.21 -30.92
C MET A 68 -11.30 3.35 -31.00
N ARG A 69 -10.91 4.55 -30.51
CA ARG A 69 -11.77 5.74 -30.56
C ARG A 69 -12.21 6.12 -31.99
N LYS A 70 -11.39 5.82 -33.00
CA LYS A 70 -11.74 6.06 -34.41
C LYS A 70 -12.74 5.05 -34.99
N ARG A 71 -12.90 3.89 -34.36
CA ARG A 71 -13.86 2.85 -34.78
C ARG A 71 -15.22 3.02 -34.10
N ASP A 72 -15.24 3.67 -32.93
CA ASP A 72 -16.46 4.01 -32.20
C ASP A 72 -17.15 5.30 -32.71
N LEU A 73 -16.49 6.05 -33.60
CA LEU A 73 -17.00 7.24 -34.31
C LEU A 73 -17.38 6.88 -35.74
#